data_AF-A0A849DPQ7-F1
#
_entry.id   AF-A0A849DPQ7-F1
#
_cell.length_a   1.000
_cell.length_b   1.000
_cell.length_c   1.000
_cell.angle_alpha   90.00
_cell.angle_beta   90.00
_cell.angle_gamma   90.00
#
_symmetry.space_group_name_H-M   'P 1'
#
loop_
_entity.id
_entity.type
_entity.pdbx_description
1 polymer ?
#
loop_
_entity_poly.entity_id
_entity_poly.type
_entity_poly.pdbx_seq_one_letter_code
_entity_poly.pdbx_strand_id
1 'polypeptide(L)'
;MVASRAQAERVLTLGFAVIRSVSLVQAILATASRVLPAVEKNWLPLACLSVFILESVVIMTTVVRRIRTPFPPPLLLLDGTVGIGSLAIAVTCAPAAERLTPWSVGLHTAALSAGTLIGFSLRNLSPTLLLSSGLGVLHLVAVAVPAWPQRVTVAAAISNSLMYPGFAVASLVFARLVRNLADEADRTTARVAALEREAGRETIRQVLPFLSPEIPTVSDDRTRSGLADQRRSMYQRMRSFVDGVPARGEPPTAPPRPRRNPPSDGSDVVAPTPRTIR
;
A
#
# COMPACT_ATOMS: atom_id res chain seq x y z
N MET A 1 -0.52 5.36 -18.57
CA MET A 1 -1.16 4.76 -17.38
C MET A 1 -0.20 4.88 -16.20
N VAL A 2 -0.66 5.39 -15.05
CA VAL A 2 0.14 5.36 -13.82
C VAL A 2 0.12 3.92 -13.30
N ALA A 3 1.28 3.32 -13.04
CA ALA A 3 1.35 1.96 -12.49
C ALA A 3 0.56 1.88 -11.17
N SER A 4 -0.26 0.84 -11.00
CA SER A 4 -1.13 0.71 -9.81
C SER A 4 -0.32 0.61 -8.52
N ARG A 5 0.94 0.14 -8.60
CA ARG A 5 1.89 0.18 -7.48
C ARG A 5 2.22 1.59 -6.98
N ALA A 6 2.36 2.57 -7.86
CA ALA A 6 2.59 3.96 -7.46
C ALA A 6 1.34 4.55 -6.77
N GLN A 7 0.16 4.09 -7.17
CA GLN A 7 -1.10 4.46 -6.54
C GLN A 7 -1.25 3.80 -5.15
N ALA A 8 -0.83 2.54 -4.99
CA ALA A 8 -0.78 1.87 -3.70
C ALA A 8 0.12 2.59 -2.69
N GLU A 9 1.34 2.96 -3.07
CA GLU A 9 2.22 3.73 -2.17
C GLU A 9 1.64 5.12 -1.86
N ARG A 10 0.94 5.75 -2.83
CA ARG A 10 0.19 6.99 -2.56
C ARG A 10 -0.92 6.80 -1.52
N VAL A 11 -1.65 5.69 -1.57
CA VAL A 11 -2.71 5.39 -0.59
C VAL A 11 -2.10 5.18 0.80
N LEU A 12 -0.99 4.44 0.91
CA LEU A 12 -0.32 4.21 2.20
C LEU A 12 0.25 5.50 2.80
N THR A 13 0.88 6.34 1.96
CA THR A 13 1.43 7.63 2.40
C THR A 13 0.33 8.62 2.83
N LEU A 14 -0.78 8.69 2.10
CA LEU A 14 -1.95 9.48 2.51
C LEU A 14 -2.60 8.92 3.77
N GLY A 15 -2.71 7.60 3.90
CA GLY A 15 -3.21 6.94 5.10
C GLY A 15 -2.39 7.31 6.34
N PHE A 16 -1.06 7.28 6.24
CA PHE A 16 -0.18 7.76 7.32
C PHE A 16 -0.42 9.23 7.64
N ALA A 17 -0.46 10.10 6.62
CA ALA A 17 -0.70 11.52 6.80
C ALA A 17 -2.01 11.78 7.56
N VAL A 18 -3.09 11.09 7.21
CA VAL A 18 -4.38 11.19 7.92
C VAL A 18 -4.26 10.73 9.37
N ILE A 19 -3.66 9.57 9.63
CA ILE A 19 -3.46 9.06 10.99
C ILE A 19 -2.66 10.07 11.81
N ARG A 20 -1.54 10.58 11.27
CA ARG A 20 -0.69 11.55 11.94
C ARG A 20 -1.42 12.86 12.21
N SER A 21 -2.19 13.39 11.26
CA SER A 21 -2.98 14.60 11.46
C SER A 21 -4.02 14.45 12.57
N VAL A 22 -4.74 13.32 12.61
CA VAL A 22 -5.71 13.04 13.69
C VAL A 22 -5.00 12.95 15.05
N SER A 23 -3.87 12.24 15.12
CA SER A 23 -3.08 12.15 16.35
C SER A 23 -2.54 13.51 16.81
N LEU A 24 -2.12 14.37 15.88
CA LEU A 24 -1.68 15.73 16.19
C LEU A 24 -2.83 16.60 16.72
N VAL A 25 -4.03 16.53 16.12
CA VAL A 25 -5.20 17.25 16.62
C VAL A 25 -5.55 16.79 18.04
N GLN A 26 -5.53 15.48 18.30
CA GLN A 26 -5.73 14.94 19.64
C GLN A 26 -4.66 15.45 20.63
N ALA A 27 -3.39 15.46 20.21
CA ALA A 27 -2.28 15.96 21.03
C ALA A 27 -2.43 17.46 21.32
N ILE A 28 -2.82 18.27 20.33
CA ILE A 28 -3.09 19.70 20.49
C ILE A 28 -4.23 19.91 21.47
N LEU A 29 -5.38 19.25 21.30
CA LEU A 29 -6.53 19.41 22.18
C LEU A 29 -6.22 18.99 23.62
N ALA A 30 -5.51 17.87 23.80
CA ALA A 30 -5.10 17.38 25.11
C ALA A 30 -4.09 18.32 25.78
N THR A 31 -3.13 18.87 25.03
CA THR A 31 -2.13 19.82 25.57
C THR A 31 -2.79 21.17 25.85
N ALA A 32 -3.62 21.67 24.94
CA ALA A 32 -4.32 22.94 25.05
C ALA A 32 -5.24 22.97 26.27
N SER A 33 -6.12 21.99 26.43
CA SER A 33 -7.05 21.91 27.56
C SER A 33 -6.38 21.91 28.95
N ARG A 34 -5.07 21.60 29.02
CA ARG A 34 -4.33 21.44 30.28
C ARG A 34 -3.27 22.49 30.52
N VAL A 35 -2.54 22.88 29.47
CA VAL A 35 -1.42 23.81 29.59
C VAL A 35 -1.86 25.25 29.46
N LEU A 36 -2.92 25.57 28.69
CA LEU A 36 -3.45 26.95 28.57
C LEU A 36 -3.79 27.59 29.94
N PRO A 37 -4.38 26.87 30.91
CA PRO A 37 -4.62 27.40 32.25
C PRO A 37 -3.36 27.65 33.11
N ALA A 38 -2.19 27.11 32.74
CA ALA A 38 -0.97 27.13 33.56
C ALA A 38 0.31 27.46 32.75
N VAL A 39 0.18 28.14 31.61
CA VAL A 39 1.26 28.43 30.64
C VAL A 39 2.46 29.10 31.30
N GLU A 40 2.22 30.03 32.23
CA GLU A 40 3.28 30.79 32.90
C GLU A 40 4.24 29.91 33.72
N LYS A 41 3.78 28.73 34.16
CA LYS A 41 4.58 27.80 34.97
C LYS A 41 5.18 26.65 34.15
N ASN A 42 4.46 26.15 33.14
CA ASN A 42 4.84 24.94 32.42
C ASN A 42 4.72 25.10 30.89
N TRP A 43 5.62 25.87 30.28
CA TRP A 43 5.66 26.08 28.81
C TRP A 43 6.31 24.93 28.03
N LEU A 44 7.11 24.09 28.69
CA LEU A 44 7.92 23.05 28.04
C LEU A 44 7.11 22.03 27.21
N PRO A 45 5.91 21.56 27.64
CA PRO A 45 5.07 20.69 26.83
C PRO A 45 4.59 21.35 25.52
N LEU A 46 4.35 22.67 25.51
CA LEU A 46 4.01 23.42 24.30
C LEU A 46 5.20 23.50 23.34
N ALA A 47 6.42 23.68 23.87
CA ALA A 47 7.63 23.63 23.05
C ALA A 47 7.84 22.24 22.44
N CYS A 48 7.67 21.17 23.24
CA CYS A 48 7.74 19.78 22.77
C CYS A 48 6.70 19.50 21.68
N LEU A 49 5.45 19.94 21.88
CA LEU A 49 4.40 19.85 20.88
C LEU A 49 4.75 20.61 19.59
N SER A 50 5.33 21.80 19.71
CA SER A 50 5.74 22.62 18.56
C SER A 50 6.85 21.94 17.75
N VAL A 51 7.86 21.41 18.43
CA VAL A 51 8.93 20.62 17.79
C VAL A 51 8.35 19.40 17.08
N PHE A 52 7.44 18.68 17.74
CA PHE A 52 6.79 17.51 17.18
C PHE A 52 5.89 17.83 15.97
N ILE A 53 5.20 18.98 15.98
CA ILE A 53 4.43 19.47 14.83
C ILE A 53 5.36 19.80 13.66
N LEU A 54 6.46 20.52 13.91
CA LEU A 54 7.44 20.87 12.88
C LEU A 54 8.04 19.61 12.24
N GLU A 55 8.44 18.65 13.06
CA GLU A 55 8.95 17.36 12.62
C GLU A 55 7.90 16.60 11.80
N SER A 56 6.65 16.55 12.27
CA SER A 56 5.56 15.90 11.56
C SER A 56 5.29 16.52 10.19
N VAL A 57 5.37 17.85 10.09
CA VAL A 57 5.22 18.59 8.83
C VAL A 57 6.36 18.23 7.89
N VAL A 58 7.61 18.16 8.38
CA VAL A 58 8.78 17.75 7.57
C VAL A 58 8.62 16.31 7.07
N ILE A 59 8.18 15.38 7.92
CA ILE A 59 7.93 13.99 7.51
C ILE A 59 6.80 13.94 6.48
N MET A 60 5.63 14.51 6.78
CA MET A 60 4.48 14.47 5.89
C MET A 60 4.80 15.11 4.53
N THR A 61 5.45 16.27 4.50
CA THR A 61 5.84 16.92 3.23
C THR A 61 6.88 16.11 2.47
N THR A 62 7.88 15.53 3.15
CA THR A 62 8.89 14.69 2.50
C THR A 62 8.26 13.44 1.90
N VAL A 63 7.32 12.82 2.62
CA VAL A 63 6.61 11.61 2.22
C VAL A 63 5.67 11.89 1.04
N VAL A 64 4.90 12.97 1.10
CA VAL A 64 4.01 13.41 0.02
C VAL A 64 4.80 13.87 -1.22
N ARG A 65 6.02 14.38 -1.07
CA ARG A 65 6.88 14.70 -2.22
C ARG A 65 7.55 13.46 -2.83
N ARG A 66 7.69 12.37 -2.06
CA ARG A 66 8.34 11.11 -2.47
C ARG A 66 7.36 9.95 -2.74
N ILE A 67 6.18 10.23 -3.28
CA ILE A 67 5.05 9.27 -3.54
C ILE A 67 5.44 7.95 -4.24
N ARG A 68 6.64 7.85 -4.84
CA ARG A 68 7.09 6.70 -5.64
C ARG A 68 8.14 5.81 -4.99
N THR A 69 8.64 6.15 -3.80
CA THR A 69 9.74 5.40 -3.15
C THR A 69 9.36 4.98 -1.74
N PRO A 70 9.80 3.79 -1.28
CA PRO A 70 9.64 3.41 0.12
C PRO A 70 10.27 4.45 1.05
N PHE A 71 9.71 4.57 2.25
CA PHE A 71 10.14 5.54 3.24
C PHE A 71 11.63 5.36 3.59
N PRO A 72 12.42 6.45 3.56
CA PRO A 72 13.85 6.37 3.86
C PRO A 72 14.09 6.11 5.38
N PRO A 73 15.01 5.21 5.75
CA PRO A 73 15.31 4.88 7.15
C PRO A 73 15.62 6.09 8.06
N PRO A 74 16.29 7.16 7.60
CA PRO A 74 16.52 8.35 8.42
C PRO A 74 15.25 9.01 8.95
N LEU A 75 14.13 8.95 8.21
CA LEU A 75 12.86 9.53 8.69
C LEU A 75 12.24 8.70 9.82
N LEU A 76 12.42 7.37 9.80
CA LEU A 76 11.97 6.50 10.89
C LEU A 76 12.75 6.79 12.18
N LEU A 77 14.05 7.02 12.05
CA LEU A 77 14.89 7.39 13.19
C LEU A 77 14.54 8.78 13.71
N LEU A 78 14.30 9.75 12.82
CA LEU A 78 13.88 11.09 13.20
C LEU A 78 12.54 11.07 13.95
N ASP A 79 11.51 10.40 13.41
CA ASP A 79 10.19 10.31 14.05
C ASP A 79 10.25 9.62 15.41
N GLY A 80 10.98 8.51 15.49
CA GLY A 80 11.17 7.78 16.72
C GLY A 80 11.90 8.59 17.78
N THR A 81 13.00 9.26 17.42
CA THR A 81 13.83 10.03 18.36
C THR A 81 13.14 11.29 18.83
N VAL A 82 12.54 12.07 17.93
CA VAL A 82 11.80 13.28 18.30
C VAL A 82 10.55 12.91 19.07
N GLY A 83 9.81 11.87 18.68
CA GLY A 83 8.60 11.46 19.39
C GLY A 83 8.84 10.96 20.80
N ILE A 84 9.80 10.04 20.97
CA ILE A 84 10.14 9.54 22.32
C ILE A 84 10.79 10.65 23.16
N GLY A 85 11.68 11.45 22.57
CA GLY A 85 12.36 12.54 23.27
C GLY A 85 11.39 13.61 23.78
N SER A 86 10.52 14.12 22.90
CA SER A 86 9.48 15.09 23.26
C SER A 86 8.50 14.53 24.29
N LEU A 87 8.14 13.25 24.18
CA LEU A 87 7.28 12.60 25.16
C LEU A 87 7.96 12.47 26.53
N ALA A 88 9.22 12.01 26.58
CA ALA A 88 9.98 11.87 27.82
C ALA A 88 10.09 13.22 28.55
N ILE A 89 10.46 14.27 27.82
CA ILE A 89 10.55 15.63 28.35
C ILE A 89 9.19 16.08 28.89
N ALA A 90 8.12 15.94 28.11
CA ALA A 90 6.78 16.36 28.53
C ALA A 90 6.29 15.60 29.78
N VAL A 91 6.56 14.30 29.89
CA VAL A 91 6.20 13.49 31.07
C VAL A 91 7.00 13.89 32.31
N THR A 92 8.31 14.13 32.17
CA THR A 92 9.15 14.56 33.31
C THR A 92 8.79 15.95 33.84
N CYS A 93 8.31 16.84 32.98
CA CYS A 93 7.89 18.19 33.37
C CYS A 93 6.43 18.28 33.82
N ALA A 94 5.62 17.23 33.61
CA ALA A 94 4.25 17.20 34.08
C ALA A 94 4.19 17.10 35.64
N PRO A 95 3.22 17.75 36.29
CA PRO A 95 2.94 17.56 37.72
C PRO A 95 2.71 16.09 38.07
N ALA A 96 3.14 15.65 39.26
CA ALA A 96 3.09 14.24 39.66
C ALA A 96 1.67 13.62 39.60
N ALA A 97 0.63 14.41 39.90
CA ALA A 97 -0.77 13.99 39.79
C ALA A 97 -1.22 13.75 38.35
N GLU A 98 -0.60 14.43 37.37
CA GLU A 98 -0.93 14.32 35.95
C GLU A 98 -0.15 13.20 35.26
N ARG A 99 0.95 12.74 35.88
CA ARG A 99 1.71 11.57 35.41
C ARG A 99 0.92 10.26 35.52
N LEU A 100 -0.17 10.23 36.29
CA LEU A 100 -0.92 9.01 36.62
C LEU A 100 -1.46 8.24 35.40
N THR A 101 -1.68 8.93 34.27
CA THR A 101 -2.14 8.28 33.03
C THR A 101 -1.32 8.81 31.86
N PRO A 102 -0.58 8.00 31.09
CA PRO A 102 0.24 8.50 29.97
C PRO A 102 -0.56 9.22 28.87
N TRP A 103 -1.87 8.98 28.83
CA TRP A 103 -2.85 9.66 27.98
C TRP A 103 -3.06 11.14 28.32
N SER A 104 -2.64 11.57 29.52
CA SER A 104 -2.80 12.94 29.99
C SER A 104 -1.96 13.95 29.22
N VAL A 105 -0.79 13.53 28.72
CA VAL A 105 0.22 14.42 28.13
C VAL A 105 -0.06 14.70 26.64
N GLY A 106 -1.05 14.02 26.02
CA GLY A 106 -1.47 14.25 24.63
C GLY A 106 -0.49 13.76 23.56
N LEU A 107 0.81 13.93 23.79
CA LEU A 107 1.92 13.52 22.90
C LEU A 107 1.99 12.00 22.68
N HIS A 108 1.36 11.19 23.53
CA HIS A 108 1.37 9.74 23.42
C HIS A 108 0.71 9.22 22.14
N THR A 109 -0.48 9.71 21.79
CA THR A 109 -1.20 9.28 20.57
C THR A 109 -0.43 9.67 19.31
N ALA A 110 0.27 10.79 19.37
CA ALA A 110 1.15 11.28 18.33
C ALA A 110 2.39 10.39 18.20
N ALA A 111 3.08 10.07 19.30
CA ALA A 111 4.24 9.17 19.30
C ALA A 111 3.88 7.73 18.89
N LEU A 112 2.67 7.25 19.21
CA LEU A 112 2.19 5.92 18.78
C LEU A 112 2.08 5.79 17.25
N SER A 113 1.82 6.89 16.55
CA SER A 113 1.78 6.87 15.08
C SER A 113 3.13 6.55 14.43
N ALA A 114 4.24 6.60 15.16
CA ALA A 114 5.53 6.06 14.69
C ALA A 114 5.47 4.55 14.42
N GLY A 115 4.65 3.81 15.17
CA GLY A 115 4.41 2.39 14.92
C GLY A 115 3.76 2.16 13.55
N THR A 116 2.78 2.98 13.16
CA THR A 116 2.12 2.85 11.86
C THR A 116 3.07 3.21 10.72
N LEU A 117 3.93 4.22 10.91
CA LEU A 117 4.99 4.59 9.97
C LEU A 117 5.95 3.41 9.71
N ILE A 118 6.43 2.74 10.77
CA ILE A 118 7.28 1.54 10.66
C ILE A 118 6.57 0.45 9.85
N GLY A 119 5.30 0.18 10.17
CA GLY A 119 4.50 -0.86 9.51
C GLY A 119 4.30 -0.59 8.01
N PHE A 120 4.06 0.65 7.62
CA PHE A 120 3.94 1.01 6.20
C PHE A 120 5.28 1.04 5.48
N SER A 121 6.37 1.37 6.18
CA SER A 121 7.70 1.54 5.58
C SER A 121 8.39 0.22 5.28
N LEU A 122 8.27 -0.76 6.18
CA LEU A 122 8.99 -2.02 6.08
C LEU A 122 8.17 -3.09 5.37
N ARG A 123 8.86 -4.08 4.79
CA ARG A 123 8.23 -5.22 4.10
C ARG A 123 8.28 -6.50 4.91
N ASN A 124 9.25 -6.62 5.81
CA ASN A 124 9.55 -7.84 6.55
C ASN A 124 9.07 -7.73 8.00
N LEU A 125 8.58 -8.84 8.56
CA LEU A 125 8.03 -8.86 9.91
C LEU A 125 9.12 -8.65 10.97
N SER A 126 10.28 -9.29 10.82
CA SER A 126 11.38 -9.24 11.79
C SER A 126 11.88 -7.81 12.08
N PRO A 127 12.24 -6.98 11.08
CA PRO A 127 12.66 -5.60 11.36
C PRO A 127 11.51 -4.72 11.86
N THR A 128 10.27 -4.97 11.42
CA THR A 128 9.08 -4.27 11.95
C THR A 128 8.92 -4.53 13.44
N LEU A 129 8.98 -5.80 13.87
CA LEU A 129 8.89 -6.17 15.29
C LEU A 129 10.07 -5.60 16.08
N LEU A 130 11.30 -5.70 15.56
CA LEU A 130 12.49 -5.21 16.25
C LEU A 130 12.42 -3.69 16.50
N LEU A 131 12.12 -2.90 15.47
CA LEU A 131 12.06 -1.44 15.58
C LEU A 131 10.87 -0.96 16.41
N SER A 132 9.69 -1.56 16.21
CA SER A 132 8.49 -1.18 16.98
C SER A 132 8.57 -1.61 18.44
N SER A 133 9.16 -2.77 18.73
CA SER A 133 9.41 -3.20 20.12
C SER A 133 10.49 -2.33 20.77
N GLY A 134 11.52 -1.93 20.02
CA GLY A 134 12.52 -0.96 20.47
C GLY A 134 11.88 0.36 20.90
N LEU A 135 10.97 0.92 20.08
CA LEU A 135 10.19 2.11 20.45
C LEU A 135 9.30 1.86 21.67
N GLY A 136 8.66 0.69 21.77
CA GLY A 136 7.85 0.32 22.93
C GLY A 136 8.67 0.26 24.24
N VAL A 137 9.89 -0.28 24.19
CA VAL A 137 10.81 -0.29 25.34
C VAL A 137 11.27 1.11 25.70
N LEU A 138 11.63 1.93 24.70
CA LEU A 138 12.02 3.32 24.94
C LEU A 138 10.86 4.13 25.55
N HIS A 139 9.63 3.92 25.07
CA HIS A 139 8.43 4.49 25.69
C HIS A 139 8.26 4.03 27.14
N LEU A 140 8.42 2.73 27.39
CA LEU A 140 8.31 2.16 28.74
C LEU A 140 9.28 2.84 29.69
N VAL A 141 10.54 3.00 29.28
CA VAL A 141 11.57 3.67 30.08
C VAL A 141 11.23 5.14 30.28
N ALA A 142 10.84 5.85 29.21
CA ALA A 142 10.51 7.28 29.26
C ALA A 142 9.34 7.60 30.20
N VAL A 143 8.37 6.68 30.35
CA VAL A 143 7.14 6.92 31.13
C VAL A 143 7.17 6.23 32.49
N ALA A 144 7.65 4.99 32.58
CA ALA A 144 7.63 4.23 33.83
C ALA A 144 8.69 4.69 34.83
N VAL A 145 9.89 5.11 34.37
CA VAL A 145 10.96 5.57 35.26
C VAL A 145 10.55 6.84 36.04
N PRO A 146 10.01 7.90 35.40
CA PRO A 146 9.58 9.10 36.13
C PRO A 146 8.33 8.91 37.00
N ALA A 147 7.65 7.76 36.88
CA ALA A 147 6.41 7.41 37.55
C ALA A 147 6.57 6.25 38.55
N TRP A 148 7.80 5.90 38.92
CA TRP A 148 8.06 4.92 39.96
C TRP A 148 7.92 5.56 41.35
N PRO A 149 7.23 4.92 42.34
CA PRO A 149 6.69 3.55 42.35
C PRO A 149 5.17 3.45 42.08
N GLN A 150 4.53 4.43 41.44
CA GLN A 150 3.07 4.44 41.24
C GLN A 150 2.62 3.29 40.31
N ARG A 151 2.12 2.19 40.90
CA ARG A 151 1.76 0.94 40.19
C ARG A 151 0.77 1.13 39.04
N VAL A 152 -0.23 2.00 39.21
CA VAL A 152 -1.26 2.28 38.19
C VAL A 152 -0.63 2.89 36.94
N THR A 153 0.31 3.82 37.12
CA THR A 153 1.02 4.47 36.02
C THR A 153 1.93 3.50 35.28
N VAL A 154 2.61 2.61 36.01
CA VAL A 154 3.49 1.59 35.43
C VAL A 154 2.68 0.58 34.61
N ALA A 155 1.53 0.12 35.10
CA ALA A 155 0.65 -0.78 34.35
C ALA A 155 0.14 -0.14 33.05
N ALA A 156 -0.24 1.14 33.10
CA ALA A 156 -0.63 1.89 31.91
C ALA A 156 0.53 2.05 30.92
N ALA A 157 1.75 2.33 31.41
CA ALA A 157 2.94 2.42 30.57
C ALA A 157 3.25 1.09 29.85
N ILE A 158 3.12 -0.05 30.55
CA ILE A 158 3.30 -1.38 29.95
C ILE A 158 2.27 -1.63 28.85
N SER A 159 0.99 -1.41 29.14
CA SER A 159 -0.09 -1.58 28.15
C SER A 159 0.15 -0.72 26.90
N ASN A 160 0.58 0.53 27.11
CA ASN A 160 0.84 1.48 26.03
C ASN A 160 2.08 1.11 25.21
N SER A 161 3.15 0.61 25.84
CA SER A 161 4.33 0.09 25.15
C SER A 161 4.00 -1.04 24.19
N LEU A 162 3.05 -1.91 24.55
CA LEU A 162 2.61 -3.02 23.69
C LEU A 162 1.81 -2.55 22.46
N MET A 163 1.27 -1.33 22.48
CA MET A 163 0.56 -0.79 21.32
C MET A 163 1.51 -0.50 20.14
N TYR A 164 2.78 -0.16 20.39
CA TYR A 164 3.76 0.09 19.31
C TYR A 164 3.92 -1.09 18.35
N PRO A 165 4.25 -2.32 18.81
CA PRO A 165 4.30 -3.48 17.93
C PRO A 165 2.91 -3.86 17.39
N GLY A 166 1.84 -3.68 18.16
CA GLY A 166 0.48 -3.93 17.70
C GLY A 166 0.10 -3.10 16.47
N PHE A 167 0.27 -1.78 16.53
CA PHE A 167 0.03 -0.87 15.41
C PHE A 167 0.98 -1.14 14.24
N ALA A 168 2.25 -1.41 14.51
CA ALA A 168 3.23 -1.69 13.45
C ALA A 168 2.90 -2.96 12.67
N VAL A 169 2.49 -4.04 13.35
CA VAL A 169 2.09 -5.29 12.69
C VAL A 169 0.78 -5.10 11.92
N ALA A 170 -0.22 -4.45 12.50
CA ALA A 170 -1.48 -4.17 11.82
C ALA A 170 -1.25 -3.35 10.53
N SER A 171 -0.46 -2.28 10.61
CA SER A 171 -0.07 -1.46 9.46
C SER A 171 0.73 -2.24 8.43
N LEU A 172 1.64 -3.14 8.85
CA LEU A 172 2.39 -4.01 7.93
C LEU A 172 1.47 -4.94 7.15
N VAL A 173 0.51 -5.58 7.82
CA VAL A 173 -0.46 -6.46 7.18
C VAL A 173 -1.29 -5.68 6.16
N PHE A 174 -1.81 -4.52 6.55
CA PHE A 174 -2.55 -3.65 5.65
C PHE A 174 -1.72 -3.22 4.43
N ALA A 175 -0.47 -2.79 4.65
CA ALA A 175 0.42 -2.38 3.56
C ALA A 175 0.75 -3.52 2.61
N ARG A 176 0.92 -4.75 3.11
CA ARG A 176 1.11 -5.94 2.27
C ARG A 176 -0.11 -6.22 1.40
N LEU A 177 -1.32 -6.14 1.96
CA LEU A 177 -2.56 -6.34 1.21
C LEU A 177 -2.68 -5.32 0.07
N VAL A 178 -2.50 -4.04 0.38
CA VAL A 178 -2.58 -2.96 -0.62
C VAL A 178 -1.54 -3.13 -1.73
N ARG A 179 -0.29 -3.49 -1.37
CA ARG A 179 0.78 -3.74 -2.35
C ARG A 179 0.51 -4.97 -3.21
N ASN A 180 0.03 -6.06 -2.62
CA ASN A 180 -0.28 -7.30 -3.35
C ASN A 180 -1.43 -7.08 -4.34
N LEU A 181 -2.46 -6.32 -3.96
CA LEU A 181 -3.58 -5.97 -4.84
C LEU A 181 -3.10 -5.15 -6.04
N ALA A 182 -2.18 -4.19 -5.82
CA ALA A 182 -1.58 -3.43 -6.89
C ALA A 182 -0.68 -4.30 -7.79
N ASP A 183 0.17 -5.14 -7.21
CA ASP A 183 1.02 -6.04 -8.00
C ASP A 183 0.17 -6.99 -8.87
N GLU A 184 -0.99 -7.46 -8.39
CA GLU A 184 -1.90 -8.27 -9.19
C GLU A 184 -2.62 -7.48 -10.27
N ALA A 185 -3.06 -6.25 -9.99
CA ALA A 185 -3.65 -5.35 -10.98
C ALA A 185 -2.66 -4.98 -12.11
N ASP A 186 -1.39 -4.76 -11.78
CA ASP A 186 -0.34 -4.51 -12.77
C ASP A 186 -0.11 -5.76 -13.65
N ARG A 187 -0.11 -6.98 -13.05
CA ARG A 187 0.02 -8.24 -13.81
C ARG A 187 -1.15 -8.49 -14.75
N THR A 188 -2.38 -8.27 -14.31
CA THR A 188 -3.56 -8.48 -15.15
C THR A 188 -3.59 -7.48 -16.30
N THR A 189 -3.29 -6.21 -16.04
CA THR A 189 -3.18 -5.18 -17.09
C THR A 189 -2.10 -5.52 -18.11
N ALA A 190 -0.93 -6.00 -17.66
CA ALA A 190 0.14 -6.43 -18.54
C ALA A 190 -0.25 -7.65 -19.41
N ARG A 191 -0.98 -8.61 -18.84
CA ARG A 191 -1.50 -9.78 -19.58
C ARG A 191 -2.52 -9.37 -20.65
N VAL A 192 -3.47 -8.50 -20.31
CA VAL A 192 -4.45 -7.97 -21.29
C VAL A 192 -3.73 -7.25 -22.42
N ALA A 193 -2.78 -6.36 -22.11
CA ALA A 193 -2.01 -5.67 -23.13
C ALA A 193 -1.15 -6.61 -23.99
N ALA A 194 -0.68 -7.74 -23.45
CA ALA A 194 0.01 -8.76 -24.22
C ALA A 194 -0.94 -9.48 -25.19
N LEU A 195 -2.13 -9.88 -24.71
CA LEU A 195 -3.15 -10.52 -25.53
C LEU A 195 -3.67 -9.59 -26.64
N GLU A 196 -3.86 -8.31 -26.37
CA GLU A 196 -4.24 -7.31 -27.39
C GLU A 196 -3.15 -7.15 -28.46
N ARG A 197 -1.87 -7.16 -28.07
CA ARG A 197 -0.76 -7.10 -29.03
C ARG A 197 -0.67 -8.37 -29.87
N GLU A 198 -0.90 -9.55 -29.30
CA GLU A 198 -0.93 -10.81 -30.04
C GLU A 198 -2.11 -10.86 -31.00
N ALA A 199 -3.31 -10.51 -30.55
CA ALA A 199 -4.51 -10.42 -31.40
C ALA A 199 -4.33 -9.38 -32.52
N GLY A 200 -3.73 -8.23 -32.23
CA GLY A 200 -3.41 -7.22 -33.24
C GLY A 200 -2.39 -7.70 -34.26
N ARG A 201 -1.31 -8.39 -33.83
CA ARG A 201 -0.33 -8.99 -34.75
C ARG A 201 -0.94 -10.06 -35.63
N GLU A 202 -1.80 -10.91 -35.08
CA GLU A 202 -2.50 -11.95 -35.84
C GLU A 202 -3.47 -11.33 -36.86
N THR A 203 -4.20 -10.28 -36.47
CA THR A 203 -5.09 -9.54 -37.38
C THR A 203 -4.31 -8.90 -38.53
N ILE A 204 -3.18 -8.25 -38.23
CA ILE A 204 -2.28 -7.69 -39.25
C ILE A 204 -1.73 -8.80 -40.14
N ARG A 205 -1.28 -9.93 -39.59
CA ARG A 205 -0.75 -11.08 -40.35
C ARG A 205 -1.79 -11.68 -41.30
N GLN A 206 -3.06 -11.73 -40.89
CA GLN A 206 -4.16 -12.20 -41.73
C GLN A 206 -4.50 -11.24 -42.87
N VAL A 207 -4.33 -9.92 -42.67
CA VAL A 207 -4.69 -8.91 -43.67
C VAL A 207 -3.53 -8.56 -44.61
N LEU A 208 -2.27 -8.64 -44.14
CA LEU A 208 -1.07 -8.25 -44.89
C LEU A 208 -0.96 -8.90 -46.29
N PRO A 209 -1.21 -10.22 -46.46
CA PRO A 209 -1.13 -10.87 -47.77
C PRO A 209 -2.12 -10.30 -48.80
N PHE A 210 -3.26 -9.79 -48.36
CA PHE A 210 -4.30 -9.22 -49.23
C PHE A 210 -4.05 -7.77 -49.62
N LEU A 211 -3.15 -7.10 -48.89
CA LEU A 211 -2.69 -5.73 -49.18
C LEU A 211 -1.41 -5.72 -50.03
N SER A 212 -0.72 -6.85 -50.15
CA SER A 212 0.47 -6.95 -50.99
C SER A 212 0.09 -6.79 -52.48
N PRO A 213 0.68 -5.82 -53.20
CA PRO A 213 0.35 -5.57 -54.60
C PRO A 213 1.13 -6.53 -55.52
N GLU A 214 1.04 -7.83 -55.28
CA GLU A 214 1.34 -8.78 -56.35
C GLU A 214 0.15 -8.74 -57.30
N ILE A 215 0.30 -7.99 -58.39
CA ILE A 215 -0.64 -7.92 -59.49
C ILE A 215 -0.54 -9.27 -60.21
N PRO A 216 -1.56 -10.16 -60.15
CA PRO A 216 -1.58 -11.30 -61.05
C PRO A 216 -1.89 -10.73 -62.43
N THR A 217 -0.87 -10.61 -63.27
CA THR A 217 -0.96 -10.00 -64.60
C THR A 217 -1.77 -10.84 -65.59
N VAL A 218 -2.29 -12.01 -65.21
CA VAL A 218 -3.17 -12.84 -66.04
C VAL A 218 -4.21 -13.54 -65.17
N SER A 219 -5.45 -13.04 -65.12
CA SER A 219 -6.59 -13.81 -64.61
C SER A 219 -7.92 -13.29 -65.19
N ASP A 220 -8.83 -14.22 -65.51
CA ASP A 220 -10.19 -13.99 -66.01
C ASP A 220 -10.95 -12.94 -65.19
N ASP A 221 -11.86 -12.19 -65.82
CA ASP A 221 -12.65 -11.12 -65.19
C ASP A 221 -13.46 -11.59 -63.96
N ARG A 222 -13.87 -12.87 -63.91
CA ARG A 222 -14.53 -13.47 -62.72
C ARG A 222 -13.58 -13.64 -61.53
N THR A 223 -12.30 -13.85 -61.79
CA THR A 223 -11.26 -13.96 -60.74
C THR A 223 -10.92 -12.57 -60.19
N ARG A 224 -10.94 -11.54 -61.05
CA ARG A 224 -10.73 -10.14 -60.64
C ARG A 224 -11.84 -9.62 -59.73
N SER A 225 -13.11 -9.93 -60.01
CA SER A 225 -14.23 -9.49 -59.16
C SER A 225 -14.18 -10.15 -57.78
N GLY A 226 -13.91 -11.46 -57.71
CA GLY A 226 -13.76 -12.17 -56.44
C GLY A 226 -12.60 -11.64 -55.57
N LEU A 227 -11.45 -11.33 -56.19
CA LEU A 227 -10.31 -10.73 -55.50
C LEU A 227 -10.60 -9.28 -55.02
N ALA A 228 -11.37 -8.50 -55.78
CA ALA A 228 -11.76 -7.15 -55.41
C ALA A 228 -12.72 -7.14 -54.20
N ASP A 229 -13.67 -8.06 -54.16
CA ASP A 229 -14.61 -8.20 -53.03
C ASP A 229 -13.89 -8.73 -51.78
N GLN A 230 -12.98 -9.68 -51.93
CA GLN A 230 -12.14 -10.16 -50.84
C GLN A 230 -11.26 -9.04 -50.27
N ARG A 231 -10.63 -8.21 -51.13
CA ARG A 231 -9.86 -7.03 -50.68
C ARG A 231 -10.72 -5.99 -49.97
N ARG A 232 -11.93 -5.70 -50.46
CA ARG A 232 -12.87 -4.78 -49.79
C ARG A 232 -13.27 -5.29 -48.40
N SER A 233 -13.56 -6.58 -48.27
CA SER A 233 -13.90 -7.18 -46.98
C SER A 233 -12.75 -7.09 -45.97
N MET A 234 -11.52 -7.35 -46.42
CA MET A 234 -10.32 -7.28 -45.57
C MET A 234 -9.97 -5.84 -45.18
N TYR A 235 -10.15 -4.88 -46.09
CA TYR A 235 -9.99 -3.45 -45.80
C TYR A 235 -11.02 -2.96 -44.77
N GLN A 236 -12.28 -3.37 -44.90
CA GLN A 236 -13.33 -3.05 -43.91
C GLN A 236 -13.02 -3.64 -42.54
N ARG A 237 -12.49 -4.87 -42.48
CA ARG A 237 -12.06 -5.52 -41.24
C ARG A 237 -10.90 -4.77 -40.58
N MET A 238 -9.89 -4.37 -41.37
CA MET A 238 -8.76 -3.59 -40.85
C MET A 238 -9.17 -2.19 -40.38
N ARG A 239 -10.10 -1.54 -41.10
CA ARG A 239 -10.68 -0.26 -40.69
C ARG A 239 -11.48 -0.39 -39.39
N SER A 240 -12.28 -1.44 -39.23
CA SER A 240 -13.01 -1.71 -37.99
C SER A 240 -12.09 -1.95 -36.79
N PHE A 241 -10.96 -2.63 -37.02
CA PHE A 241 -9.93 -2.85 -36.01
C PHE A 241 -9.22 -1.54 -35.60
N VAL A 242 -8.91 -0.66 -36.57
CA VAL A 242 -8.28 0.64 -36.32
C VAL A 242 -9.24 1.62 -35.64
N ASP A 243 -10.51 1.62 -36.05
CA ASP A 243 -11.54 2.52 -35.52
C ASP A 243 -12.06 2.04 -34.14
N GLY A 244 -11.68 0.83 -33.69
CA GLY A 244 -12.10 0.25 -32.41
C GLY A 244 -13.59 -0.12 -32.35
N VAL A 245 -14.26 -0.19 -33.50
CA VAL A 245 -15.68 -0.54 -33.62
C VAL A 245 -15.76 -1.94 -34.21
N PRO A 246 -16.37 -2.93 -33.54
CA PRO A 246 -16.50 -4.28 -34.09
C PRO A 246 -17.22 -4.21 -35.43
N ALA A 247 -16.64 -4.81 -36.48
CA ALA A 247 -17.27 -4.89 -37.78
C ALA A 247 -18.68 -5.49 -37.60
N ARG A 248 -19.71 -4.72 -37.97
CA ARG A 248 -21.10 -5.23 -37.99
C ARG A 248 -21.14 -6.45 -38.90
N GLY A 249 -21.21 -7.64 -38.30
CA GLY A 249 -21.33 -8.91 -39.02
C GLY A 249 -20.52 -10.08 -38.47
N GLU A 250 -19.57 -9.88 -37.55
CA GLU A 250 -18.86 -11.01 -36.94
C GLU A 250 -19.63 -11.58 -35.74
N PRO A 251 -20.07 -12.85 -35.76
CA PRO A 251 -20.56 -13.49 -34.55
C PRO A 251 -19.40 -13.58 -33.54
N PRO A 252 -19.67 -13.44 -32.24
CA PRO A 252 -18.64 -13.47 -31.22
C PRO A 252 -17.86 -14.78 -31.33
N THR A 253 -16.57 -14.68 -31.64
CA THR A 253 -15.66 -15.82 -31.57
C THR A 253 -15.62 -16.24 -30.10
N ALA A 254 -16.27 -17.36 -29.79
CA ALA A 254 -16.23 -17.95 -28.48
C ALA A 254 -14.77 -18.08 -28.02
N PRO A 255 -14.49 -17.87 -26.72
CA PRO A 255 -13.14 -18.05 -26.20
C PRO A 255 -12.61 -19.43 -26.61
N PRO A 256 -11.31 -19.56 -26.94
CA PRO A 256 -10.73 -20.85 -27.28
C PRO A 256 -11.07 -21.83 -26.17
N ARG A 257 -11.83 -22.88 -26.51
CA ARG A 257 -12.16 -23.94 -25.57
C ARG A 257 -10.85 -24.43 -24.95
N PRO A 258 -10.77 -24.60 -23.62
CA PRO A 258 -9.63 -25.25 -23.03
C PRO A 258 -9.44 -26.60 -23.75
N ARG A 259 -8.22 -26.83 -24.27
CA ARG A 259 -7.84 -28.11 -24.87
C ARG A 259 -8.25 -29.20 -23.88
N ARG A 260 -9.24 -30.02 -24.27
CA ARG A 260 -9.54 -31.28 -23.61
C ARG A 260 -8.25 -32.10 -23.66
N ASN A 261 -7.62 -32.30 -22.50
CA ASN A 261 -6.62 -33.34 -22.37
C ASN A 261 -7.28 -34.68 -22.77
N PRO A 262 -6.57 -35.55 -23.52
CA PRO A 262 -7.09 -36.87 -23.84
C PRO A 262 -7.35 -37.66 -22.55
N PRO A 263 -8.29 -38.62 -22.56
CA PRO A 263 -8.60 -39.42 -21.39
C PRO A 263 -7.36 -40.24 -21.00
N SER A 264 -6.85 -40.02 -19.79
CA SER A 264 -5.92 -40.93 -19.16
C SER A 264 -6.69 -42.20 -18.82
N ASP A 265 -6.40 -43.25 -19.57
CA ASP A 265 -6.79 -44.61 -19.25
C ASP A 265 -6.28 -44.99 -17.86
N GLY A 266 -7.05 -45.84 -17.19
CA GLY A 266 -7.03 -46.02 -15.74
C GLY A 266 -5.71 -46.48 -15.10
N SER A 267 -5.59 -46.16 -13.81
CA SER A 267 -5.11 -47.08 -12.78
C SER A 267 -5.38 -46.48 -11.38
N ASP A 268 -6.34 -47.11 -10.71
CA ASP A 268 -6.34 -47.49 -9.30
C ASP A 268 -6.23 -46.44 -8.19
N VAL A 269 -7.42 -46.15 -7.67
CA VAL A 269 -7.79 -46.09 -6.25
C VAL A 269 -6.84 -46.86 -5.33
N VAL A 270 -6.17 -46.16 -4.38
CA VAL A 270 -6.15 -46.52 -2.94
C VAL A 270 -5.89 -45.25 -2.13
N ALA A 271 -6.85 -44.88 -1.27
CA ALA A 271 -6.67 -43.91 -0.20
C ALA A 271 -6.21 -44.62 1.08
N PRO A 272 -5.22 -44.11 1.84
CA PRO A 272 -5.10 -44.42 3.25
C PRO A 272 -5.68 -43.30 4.12
N THR A 273 -6.57 -43.73 5.00
CA THR A 273 -7.23 -43.02 6.09
C THR A 273 -6.26 -42.35 7.07
N PRO A 274 -6.67 -41.25 7.75
CA PRO A 274 -5.86 -40.65 8.81
C PRO A 274 -5.97 -41.48 10.09
N ARG A 275 -4.83 -42.01 10.55
CA ARG A 275 -4.70 -42.52 11.93
C ARG A 275 -4.55 -41.33 12.89
N THR A 276 -5.57 -41.15 13.71
CA THR A 276 -5.47 -40.56 15.04
C THR A 276 -4.45 -41.33 15.88
N ILE A 277 -3.51 -40.62 16.50
CA ILE A 277 -2.77 -41.12 17.66
C ILE A 277 -2.87 -40.05 18.75
N ARG A 278 -3.27 -40.52 19.94
CA ARG A 278 -3.34 -39.82 21.22
C ARG A 278 -1.96 -39.38 21.70
#